data_AF-A0A6J1RF02-F1
#
_entry.id   AF-A0A6J1RF02-F1
#
_cell.length_a   1.000
_cell.length_b   1.000
_cell.length_c   1.000
_cell.angle_alpha   90.00
_cell.angle_beta   90.00
_cell.angle_gamma   90.00
#
_symmetry.space_group_name_H-M   'P 1'
#
loop_
_entity.id
_entity.type
_entity.pdbx_description
1 polymer ?
#
loop_
_entity_poly.entity_id
_entity_poly.type
_entity_poly.pdbx_seq_one_letter_code
_entity_poly.pdbx_strand_id
1 'polypeptide(L)'
;MLHELNILRHHSVILITGIGGGKSTQTRGVAFLKLRSLRSKSDVIIQAHILQTLTNILPSFIAAPQEWPHLTKLALADPDFLTPQPVDIIIRADSYGQIIKPNIIKRDTLMPIAQFSIFGWLVLGPVDTSSSAPAAVHHASIQEREDALDELLSRFWTQEEVPASNNPELTPDEQRCEKHFKSTVSRDSTGRYTVPLKSSPDTLGDSYLTAHRCLQSLQKRLSRDDNYRRLYHQFMTEYRDLNHMKKASPVSSQQTQYYLPHHGVLKPDSATTKLRVVFNGSSASTSGRSLNDIMHTRAKLHLDVTDVLLWIRQFRHLVATDITKMYRQINVHEDDWNLQRILWLDKLLNEVAYYLTTVTYSTKAAPFLAGMFKRNV
;
A
#
# COMPACT_ATOMS: atom_id res chain seq x y z
N MET A 1 -2.05 13.12 53.58
CA MET A 1 -3.51 13.16 53.33
C MET A 1 -4.16 11.81 53.01
N LEU A 2 -4.05 11.21 51.80
CA LEU A 2 -4.90 10.05 51.42
C LEU A 2 -4.69 8.79 52.29
N HIS A 3 -3.47 8.53 52.73
CA HIS A 3 -3.15 7.42 53.64
C HIS A 3 -3.66 7.68 55.07
N GLU A 4 -3.69 8.93 55.51
CA GLU A 4 -4.19 9.34 56.84
C GLU A 4 -5.73 9.33 56.89
N LEU A 5 -6.38 9.59 55.76
CA LEU A 5 -7.84 9.61 55.61
C LEU A 5 -8.43 8.25 55.16
N ASN A 6 -7.60 7.23 54.99
CA ASN A 6 -7.98 5.86 54.58
C ASN A 6 -8.87 5.82 53.31
N ILE A 7 -8.54 6.66 52.30
CA ILE A 7 -9.32 6.78 51.06
C ILE A 7 -8.87 5.72 50.05
N LEU A 8 -9.83 5.00 49.46
CA LEU A 8 -9.57 3.96 48.47
C LEU A 8 -9.08 4.56 47.16
N ARG A 9 -7.93 4.05 46.69
CA ARG A 9 -7.28 4.48 45.44
C ARG A 9 -7.59 3.47 44.33
N HIS A 10 -8.01 3.99 43.19
CA HIS A 10 -8.09 3.24 41.94
C HIS A 10 -6.87 3.53 41.06
N HIS A 11 -6.46 2.54 40.27
CA HIS A 11 -5.38 2.68 39.31
C HIS A 11 -5.81 3.62 38.18
N SER A 12 -5.01 4.65 37.89
CA SER A 12 -5.21 5.59 36.79
C SER A 12 -3.88 6.26 36.49
N VAL A 13 -3.46 6.26 35.24
CA VAL A 13 -2.22 6.92 34.78
C VAL A 13 -2.60 7.92 33.70
N ILE A 14 -2.54 9.20 34.05
CA ILE A 14 -2.75 10.32 33.14
C ILE A 14 -1.48 11.14 33.09
N LEU A 15 -1.08 11.55 31.89
CA LEU A 15 0.02 12.49 31.68
C LEU A 15 -0.48 13.91 31.90
N ILE A 16 0.24 14.68 32.73
CA ILE A 16 -0.03 16.08 33.00
C ILE A 16 1.12 16.90 32.44
N THR A 17 0.78 17.85 31.59
CA THR A 17 1.74 18.74 30.92
C THR A 17 1.58 20.18 31.41
N GLY A 18 2.70 20.87 31.67
CA GLY A 18 2.70 22.30 32.00
C GLY A 18 2.60 23.20 30.75
N ILE A 19 2.37 24.50 30.95
CA ILE A 19 2.40 25.50 29.86
C ILE A 19 3.76 25.49 29.17
N GLY A 20 3.75 25.50 27.82
CA GLY A 20 4.95 25.47 26.99
C GLY A 20 5.55 24.08 26.73
N GLY A 21 4.81 23.00 27.07
CA GLY A 21 5.28 21.61 26.88
C GLY A 21 6.37 21.17 27.86
N GLY A 22 6.65 21.97 28.89
CA GLY A 22 7.64 21.66 29.92
C GLY A 22 7.19 20.56 30.89
N LYS A 23 8.18 19.80 31.38
CA LYS A 23 8.14 18.72 32.40
C LYS A 23 6.76 18.08 32.61
N SER A 24 6.54 16.95 31.95
CA SER A 24 5.37 16.12 32.16
C SER A 24 5.46 15.29 33.45
N THR A 25 4.42 15.27 34.27
CA THR A 25 4.29 14.33 35.42
C THR A 25 3.16 13.34 35.17
N GLN A 26 3.17 12.21 35.88
CA GLN A 26 2.11 11.19 35.79
C GLN A 26 1.31 11.13 37.09
N THR A 27 0.00 10.93 36.96
CA THR A 27 -0.87 10.68 38.11
C THR A 27 -0.54 9.32 38.73
N ARG A 28 -0.51 9.25 40.07
CA ARG A 28 -0.34 7.99 40.80
C ARG A 28 -1.65 7.21 40.85
N GLY A 29 -2.80 7.83 40.66
CA GLY A 29 -4.08 7.13 40.66
C GLY A 29 -5.23 8.10 40.66
N VAL A 30 -6.41 7.59 40.99
CA VAL A 30 -7.63 8.37 41.12
C VAL A 30 -8.39 7.97 42.37
N ALA A 31 -9.04 8.93 43.02
CA ALA A 31 -9.89 8.72 44.17
C ALA A 31 -11.18 9.55 44.04
N PHE A 32 -12.27 9.02 44.58
CA PHE A 32 -13.52 9.77 44.75
C PHE A 32 -13.54 10.41 46.13
N LEU A 33 -13.68 11.73 46.18
CA LEU A 33 -13.67 12.51 47.41
C LEU A 33 -15.03 13.14 47.63
N LYS A 34 -15.56 13.02 48.85
CA LYS A 34 -16.74 13.76 49.28
C LYS A 34 -16.32 14.97 50.11
N LEU A 35 -16.43 16.16 49.53
CA LEU A 35 -16.09 17.42 50.20
C LEU A 35 -17.32 18.00 50.87
N ARG A 36 -17.20 18.38 52.15
CA ARG A 36 -18.29 18.97 52.93
C ARG A 36 -17.89 20.37 53.39
N SER A 37 -18.84 21.31 53.33
CA SER A 37 -18.65 22.66 53.85
C SER A 37 -18.47 22.68 55.37
N LEU A 38 -17.58 23.55 55.83
CA LEU A 38 -17.46 23.90 57.26
C LEU A 38 -18.56 24.86 57.73
N ARG A 39 -19.26 25.50 56.79
CA ARG A 39 -20.25 26.56 57.05
C ARG A 39 -21.70 26.10 56.85
N SER A 40 -21.90 24.95 56.20
CA SER A 40 -23.22 24.43 55.87
C SER A 40 -23.23 22.90 55.80
N LYS A 41 -24.42 22.31 55.62
CA LYS A 41 -24.56 20.86 55.38
C LYS A 41 -24.33 20.47 53.91
N SER A 42 -23.94 21.41 53.05
CA SER A 42 -23.71 21.13 51.63
C SER A 42 -22.46 20.27 51.44
N ASP A 43 -22.55 19.35 50.47
CA ASP A 43 -21.45 18.52 50.05
C ASP A 43 -21.43 18.32 48.53
N VAL A 44 -20.26 17.95 48.01
CA VAL A 44 -20.02 17.62 46.59
C VAL A 44 -19.09 16.43 46.50
N ILE A 45 -19.33 15.55 45.52
CA ILE A 45 -18.44 14.43 45.22
C ILE A 45 -17.62 14.80 44.00
N ILE A 46 -16.29 14.68 44.11
CA ILE A 46 -15.36 14.95 43.01
C ILE A 46 -14.48 13.74 42.75
N GLN A 47 -14.10 13.57 41.49
CA GLN A 47 -13.05 12.63 41.09
C GLN A 47 -11.71 13.38 41.02
N ALA A 48 -10.77 13.00 41.88
CA ALA A 48 -9.47 13.66 42.02
C ALA A 48 -8.33 12.72 41.60
N HIS A 49 -7.44 13.23 40.76
CA HIS A 49 -6.22 12.53 40.39
C HIS A 49 -5.12 12.78 41.44
N ILE A 50 -4.38 11.72 41.77
CA ILE A 50 -3.40 11.73 42.85
C ILE A 50 -2.04 12.13 42.30
N LEU A 51 -1.46 13.19 42.85
CA LEU A 51 -0.11 13.68 42.52
C LEU A 51 0.83 13.55 43.72
N GLN A 52 2.14 13.50 43.43
CA GLN A 52 3.16 13.50 44.49
C GLN A 52 3.28 14.88 45.15
N THR A 53 3.19 15.95 44.36
CA THR A 53 3.19 17.34 44.82
C THR A 53 2.23 18.10 43.92
N LEU A 54 1.31 18.87 44.51
CA LEU A 54 0.22 19.51 43.81
C LEU A 54 0.62 20.95 43.40
N THR A 55 0.93 21.79 44.38
CA THR A 55 1.45 23.15 44.19
C THR A 55 2.45 23.48 45.30
N ASN A 56 3.09 24.64 45.19
CA ASN A 56 3.76 25.27 46.32
C ASN A 56 2.74 25.75 47.38
N ILE A 57 3.23 26.16 48.54
CA ILE A 57 2.44 26.80 49.60
C ILE A 57 1.81 28.10 49.05
N LEU A 58 0.51 28.29 49.29
CA LEU A 58 -0.26 29.45 48.86
C LEU A 58 -0.93 30.15 50.05
N PRO A 59 -1.08 31.50 50.02
CA PRO A 59 -0.48 32.41 49.06
C PRO A 59 1.06 32.40 49.12
N SER A 60 1.72 32.59 47.97
CA SER A 60 3.19 32.66 47.88
C SER A 60 3.77 34.02 48.29
N PHE A 61 2.93 34.88 48.83
CA PHE A 61 3.24 36.23 49.29
C PHE A 61 2.68 36.45 50.68
N ILE A 62 3.24 37.44 51.37
CA ILE A 62 2.70 37.95 52.62
C ILE A 62 1.98 39.25 52.28
N ALA A 63 0.65 39.27 52.43
CA ALA A 63 -0.12 40.49 52.27
C ALA A 63 0.11 41.42 53.46
N ALA A 64 0.22 42.73 53.21
CA ALA A 64 0.05 43.71 54.27
C ALA A 64 -1.40 43.64 54.81
N PRO A 65 -1.68 44.08 56.05
CA PRO A 65 -3.04 44.17 56.56
C PRO A 65 -3.81 45.23 55.74
N GLN A 66 -4.45 44.81 54.65
CA GLN A 66 -5.41 45.62 53.92
C GLN A 66 -6.79 45.32 54.47
N GLU A 67 -7.47 46.36 54.96
CA GLU A 67 -8.87 46.23 55.32
C GLU A 67 -9.71 46.23 54.04
N TRP A 68 -10.35 45.09 53.74
CA TRP A 68 -11.38 44.97 52.72
C TRP A 68 -12.75 44.96 53.41
N PRO A 69 -13.43 46.12 53.56
CA PRO A 69 -14.61 46.22 54.44
C PRO A 69 -15.74 45.28 54.01
N HIS A 70 -15.87 45.01 52.71
CA HIS A 70 -16.87 44.09 52.16
C HIS A 70 -16.62 42.62 52.46
N LEU A 71 -15.42 42.23 52.91
CA LEU A 71 -15.08 40.86 53.28
C LEU A 71 -15.20 40.60 54.79
N THR A 72 -15.09 41.63 55.63
CA THR A 72 -15.03 41.52 57.11
C THR A 72 -16.20 40.80 57.77
N LYS A 73 -17.40 40.83 57.17
CA LYS A 73 -18.63 40.23 57.72
C LYS A 73 -19.05 38.93 57.02
N LEU A 74 -18.22 38.41 56.12
CA LEU A 74 -18.57 37.24 55.32
C LEU A 74 -18.09 35.95 56.00
N ALA A 75 -18.92 34.92 55.94
CA ALA A 75 -18.50 33.56 56.27
C ALA A 75 -17.62 33.02 55.13
N LEU A 76 -16.31 33.28 55.21
CA LEU A 76 -15.34 32.81 54.22
C LEU A 76 -15.26 31.27 54.21
N ALA A 77 -15.08 30.73 53.00
CA ALA A 77 -14.82 29.30 52.80
C ALA A 77 -13.47 28.89 53.41
N ASP A 78 -12.49 29.78 53.31
CA ASP A 78 -11.19 29.67 53.97
C ASP A 78 -11.06 30.83 54.98
N PRO A 79 -11.15 30.55 56.30
CA PRO A 79 -10.95 31.56 57.34
C PRO A 79 -9.53 32.14 57.35
N ASP A 80 -8.55 31.38 56.87
CA ASP A 80 -7.12 31.66 56.96
C ASP A 80 -6.51 31.97 55.59
N PHE A 81 -7.32 32.45 54.63
CA PHE A 81 -6.95 32.62 53.21
C PHE A 81 -5.73 33.49 52.89
N LEU A 82 -5.24 34.29 53.85
CA LEU A 82 -4.00 35.08 53.73
C LEU A 82 -2.79 34.41 54.39
N THR A 83 -2.99 33.31 55.12
CA THR A 83 -1.94 32.54 55.78
C THR A 83 -1.37 31.52 54.80
N PRO A 84 -0.07 31.55 54.50
CA PRO A 84 0.55 30.57 53.61
C PRO A 84 0.38 29.13 54.11
N GLN A 85 -0.35 28.30 53.35
CA GLN A 85 -0.57 26.87 53.64
C GLN A 85 -0.44 26.00 52.37
N PRO A 86 -0.09 24.71 52.51
CA PRO A 86 -0.09 23.78 51.38
C PRO A 86 -1.50 23.56 50.83
N VAL A 87 -1.63 23.42 49.51
CA VAL A 87 -2.91 23.05 48.87
C VAL A 87 -3.00 21.53 48.77
N ASP A 88 -4.07 20.96 49.33
CA ASP A 88 -4.32 19.53 49.29
C ASP A 88 -5.09 19.07 48.05
N ILE A 89 -6.01 19.92 47.54
CA ILE A 89 -6.94 19.56 46.46
C ILE A 89 -7.09 20.74 45.50
N ILE A 90 -6.89 20.50 44.20
CA ILE A 90 -7.36 21.37 43.11
C ILE A 90 -8.65 20.79 42.54
N ILE A 91 -9.66 21.64 42.43
CA ILE A 91 -10.96 21.27 41.88
C ILE A 91 -10.99 21.66 40.39
N ARG A 92 -11.36 20.69 39.54
CA ARG A 92 -11.46 20.87 38.09
C ARG A 92 -12.69 21.71 37.71
N ALA A 93 -12.63 22.35 36.54
CA ALA A 93 -13.69 23.23 36.04
C ALA A 93 -15.01 22.49 35.75
N ASP A 94 -14.99 21.17 35.54
CA ASP A 94 -16.18 20.33 35.40
C ASP A 94 -17.08 20.34 36.65
N SER A 95 -16.51 20.63 37.82
CA SER A 95 -17.22 20.72 39.10
C SER A 95 -17.73 22.13 39.39
N TYR A 96 -17.40 23.12 38.55
CA TYR A 96 -17.72 24.55 38.76
C TYR A 96 -19.22 24.76 38.98
N GLY A 97 -20.06 24.18 38.12
CA GLY A 97 -21.52 24.36 38.17
C GLY A 97 -22.18 23.77 39.43
N GLN A 98 -21.51 22.87 40.13
CA GLN A 98 -22.01 22.28 41.39
C GLN A 98 -21.61 23.11 42.62
N ILE A 99 -20.50 23.85 42.52
CA ILE A 99 -19.86 24.52 43.66
C ILE A 99 -20.19 26.00 43.71
N ILE A 100 -20.16 26.70 42.57
CA ILE A 100 -20.32 28.15 42.52
C ILE A 100 -21.80 28.55 42.53
N LYS A 101 -22.11 29.62 43.27
CA LYS A 101 -23.45 30.21 43.40
C LYS A 101 -23.49 31.58 42.69
N PRO A 102 -24.66 32.09 42.30
CA PRO A 102 -24.74 33.32 41.51
C PRO A 102 -24.35 34.61 42.26
N ASN A 103 -24.27 34.60 43.60
CA ASN A 103 -24.02 35.81 44.39
C ASN A 103 -22.55 36.23 44.32
N ILE A 104 -22.31 37.48 43.92
CA ILE A 104 -20.99 38.10 43.85
C ILE A 104 -21.03 39.48 44.50
N ILE A 105 -20.02 39.79 45.32
CA ILE A 105 -19.80 41.14 45.87
C ILE A 105 -18.56 41.71 45.20
N LYS A 106 -18.74 42.80 44.44
CA LYS A 106 -17.68 43.57 43.81
C LYS A 106 -17.71 45.00 44.33
N ARG A 107 -16.54 45.63 44.52
CA ARG A 107 -16.42 47.03 44.95
C ARG A 107 -15.62 47.84 43.94
N ASP A 108 -14.32 47.57 43.86
CA ASP A 108 -13.39 48.20 42.93
C ASP A 108 -12.70 47.12 42.08
N THR A 109 -12.26 47.49 40.88
CA THR A 109 -11.40 46.69 40.00
C THR A 109 -10.04 46.32 40.61
N LEU A 110 -9.52 47.12 41.54
CA LEU A 110 -8.24 46.87 42.22
C LEU A 110 -8.38 46.12 43.55
N MET A 111 -9.60 45.74 43.94
CA MET A 111 -9.87 45.01 45.17
C MET A 111 -10.33 43.57 44.89
N PRO A 112 -10.08 42.62 45.81
CA PRO A 112 -10.64 41.29 45.70
C PRO A 112 -12.16 41.31 45.71
N ILE A 113 -12.77 40.45 44.89
CA ILE A 113 -14.20 40.17 44.89
C ILE A 113 -14.52 39.00 45.82
N ALA A 114 -15.75 38.96 46.33
CA ALA A 114 -16.28 37.80 47.04
C ALA A 114 -17.25 37.03 46.13
N GLN A 115 -16.99 35.76 45.87
CA GLN A 115 -17.84 34.87 45.09
C GLN A 115 -18.46 33.83 46.01
N PHE A 116 -19.78 33.74 46.07
CA PHE A 116 -20.44 32.75 46.92
C PHE A 116 -20.32 31.35 46.31
N SER A 117 -20.08 30.36 47.17
CA SER A 117 -20.01 28.94 46.82
C SER A 117 -20.72 28.10 47.89
N ILE A 118 -20.89 26.79 47.63
CA ILE A 118 -21.41 25.86 48.64
C ILE A 118 -20.53 25.76 49.90
N PHE A 119 -19.25 26.14 49.81
CA PHE A 119 -18.31 26.08 50.93
C PHE A 119 -18.28 27.36 51.78
N GLY A 120 -18.80 28.47 51.26
CA GLY A 120 -18.71 29.80 51.86
C GLY A 120 -18.33 30.85 50.80
N TRP A 121 -18.00 32.05 51.24
CA TRP A 121 -17.52 33.12 50.36
C TRP A 121 -16.06 32.87 49.98
N LEU A 122 -15.80 32.83 48.67
CA LEU A 122 -14.47 32.72 48.07
C LEU A 122 -13.92 34.12 47.81
N VAL A 123 -12.65 34.34 48.12
CA VAL A 123 -11.95 35.61 47.81
C VAL A 123 -11.16 35.42 46.52
N LEU A 124 -11.38 36.28 45.53
CA LEU A 124 -10.76 36.21 44.21
C LEU A 124 -10.31 37.61 43.79
N GLY A 125 -9.12 37.78 43.23
CA GLY A 125 -8.70 39.04 42.64
C GLY A 125 -7.35 39.54 43.14
N PRO A 126 -6.94 40.73 42.68
CA PRO A 126 -5.63 41.29 42.99
C PRO A 126 -5.54 41.70 44.47
N VAL A 127 -4.33 41.58 45.02
CA VAL A 127 -3.96 42.09 46.35
C VAL A 127 -2.74 42.98 46.14
N ASP A 128 -2.69 44.14 46.79
CA ASP A 128 -1.50 44.99 46.72
C ASP A 128 -0.34 44.33 47.47
N THR A 129 0.59 43.77 46.72
CA THR A 129 1.82 43.19 47.25
C THR A 129 2.95 44.20 47.15
N SER A 130 3.50 44.65 48.28
CA SER A 130 4.65 45.56 48.34
C SER A 130 5.98 44.91 47.94
N SER A 131 5.98 43.62 47.60
CA SER A 131 7.15 42.86 47.17
C SER A 131 6.91 42.17 45.83
N SER A 132 7.85 42.34 44.89
CA SER A 132 7.89 41.60 43.63
C SER A 132 8.35 40.16 43.91
N ALA A 133 7.41 39.31 44.34
CA ALA A 133 7.61 37.87 44.33
C ALA A 133 7.30 37.32 42.92
N PRO A 134 8.01 36.29 42.45
CA PRO A 134 7.72 35.67 41.16
C PRO A 134 6.29 35.11 41.14
N ALA A 135 5.47 35.58 40.20
CA ALA A 135 4.12 35.07 39.99
C ALA A 135 4.19 33.63 39.46
N ALA A 136 3.74 32.66 40.25
CA ALA A 136 3.63 31.27 39.82
C ALA A 136 2.28 31.04 39.14
N VAL A 137 2.28 30.90 37.81
CA VAL A 137 1.09 30.50 37.05
C VAL A 137 1.11 28.97 36.90
N HIS A 138 0.09 28.31 37.43
CA HIS A 138 -0.07 26.86 37.35
C HIS A 138 -1.20 26.50 36.37
N HIS A 139 -0.90 25.68 35.37
CA HIS A 139 -1.88 25.16 34.41
C HIS A 139 -1.53 23.70 34.12
N ALA A 140 -2.55 22.85 34.11
CA ALA A 140 -2.44 21.43 33.85
C ALA A 140 -3.52 21.05 32.84
N SER A 141 -3.10 20.47 31.70
CA SER A 141 -4.00 19.84 30.74
C SER A 141 -3.83 18.33 30.77
N ILE A 142 -4.93 17.60 30.60
CA ILE A 142 -4.95 16.15 30.45
C ILE A 142 -4.86 15.84 28.96
N GLN A 143 -3.86 15.07 28.55
CA GLN A 143 -3.77 14.53 27.20
C GLN A 143 -3.98 13.01 27.27
N GLU A 144 -5.09 12.54 26.70
CA GLU A 144 -5.31 11.11 26.47
C GLU A 144 -4.40 10.67 25.31
N ARG A 145 -3.75 9.52 25.46
CA ARG A 145 -2.79 9.02 24.45
C ARG A 145 -3.58 8.46 23.26
N GLU A 146 -3.69 9.21 22.17
CA GLU A 146 -4.41 8.78 20.95
C GLU A 146 -3.53 7.90 20.05
N ASP A 147 -2.97 6.82 20.59
CA ASP A 147 -2.12 5.88 19.82
C ASP A 147 -2.85 5.34 18.56
N ALA A 148 -4.18 5.28 18.61
CA ALA A 148 -5.03 4.89 17.48
C ALA A 148 -5.05 5.91 16.33
N LEU A 149 -4.95 7.21 16.63
CA LEU A 149 -4.91 8.27 15.61
C LEU A 149 -3.57 8.26 14.88
N ASP A 150 -2.47 8.10 15.63
CA ASP A 150 -1.12 7.98 15.05
C ASP A 150 -1.00 6.75 14.14
N GLU A 151 -1.58 5.61 14.56
CA GLU A 151 -1.63 4.40 13.73
C GLU A 151 -2.50 4.58 12.47
N LEU A 152 -3.60 5.33 12.57
CA LEU A 152 -4.47 5.63 11.43
C LEU A 152 -3.78 6.56 10.42
N LEU A 153 -3.12 7.61 10.90
CA LEU A 153 -2.33 8.53 10.07
C LEU A 153 -1.16 7.83 9.39
N SER A 154 -0.43 6.99 10.11
CA SER A 154 0.67 6.20 9.55
C SER A 154 0.20 5.28 8.43
N ARG A 155 -0.93 4.58 8.62
CA ARG A 155 -1.53 3.72 7.59
C ARG A 155 -2.00 4.51 6.37
N PHE A 156 -2.62 5.67 6.58
CA PHE A 156 -3.05 6.55 5.50
C PHE A 156 -1.87 7.00 4.64
N TRP A 157 -0.79 7.49 5.27
CA TRP A 157 0.41 7.92 4.54
C TRP A 157 1.09 6.76 3.81
N THR A 158 1.20 5.59 4.43
CA THR A 158 1.75 4.38 3.78
C THR A 158 0.94 3.96 2.53
N GLN A 159 -0.38 4.18 2.54
CA GLN A 159 -1.26 3.83 1.41
C GLN A 159 -1.22 4.87 0.28
N GLU A 160 -1.16 6.15 0.61
CA GLU A 160 -1.16 7.25 -0.38
C GLU A 160 0.23 7.56 -0.94
N GLU A 161 1.30 7.07 -0.30
CA GLU A 161 2.65 7.26 -0.80
C GLU A 161 2.84 6.49 -2.12
N VAL A 162 3.09 7.23 -3.19
CA VAL A 162 3.48 6.64 -4.48
C VAL A 162 4.79 5.90 -4.25
N PRO A 163 4.89 4.59 -4.55
CA PRO A 163 6.13 3.86 -4.37
C PRO A 163 7.25 4.62 -5.09
N ALA A 164 8.24 5.11 -4.31
CA ALA A 164 9.49 5.59 -4.87
C ALA A 164 9.97 4.48 -5.80
N SER A 165 10.26 4.83 -7.06
CA SER A 165 10.49 3.91 -8.18
C SER A 165 11.38 2.74 -7.81
N ASN A 166 10.78 1.72 -7.20
CA ASN A 166 11.38 0.44 -6.94
C ASN A 166 11.31 -0.22 -8.31
N ASN A 167 12.32 0.02 -9.14
CA ASN A 167 12.67 -0.99 -10.13
C ASN A 167 12.91 -2.25 -9.29
N PRO A 168 11.99 -3.24 -9.29
CA PRO A 168 12.21 -4.42 -8.48
C PRO A 168 13.58 -4.97 -8.89
N GLU A 169 14.46 -5.19 -7.92
CA GLU A 169 15.76 -5.75 -8.20
C GLU A 169 15.53 -7.04 -8.97
N LEU A 170 16.03 -7.07 -10.21
CA LEU A 170 15.84 -8.20 -11.08
C LEU A 170 16.49 -9.42 -10.44
N THR A 171 15.77 -10.53 -10.42
CA THR A 171 16.33 -11.80 -9.99
C THR A 171 17.55 -12.13 -10.87
N PRO A 172 18.53 -12.92 -10.39
CA PRO A 172 19.72 -13.26 -11.16
C PRO A 172 19.41 -13.85 -12.55
N ASP A 173 18.34 -14.65 -12.65
CA ASP A 173 17.87 -15.23 -13.91
C ASP A 173 17.30 -14.16 -14.87
N GLU A 174 16.60 -13.15 -14.35
CA GLU A 174 16.09 -12.04 -15.14
C GLU A 174 17.21 -11.13 -15.64
N GLN A 175 18.22 -10.86 -14.81
CA GLN A 175 19.42 -10.12 -15.22
C GLN A 175 20.17 -10.86 -16.32
N ARG A 176 20.33 -12.19 -16.19
CA ARG A 176 20.95 -13.03 -17.21
C ARG A 176 20.15 -13.02 -18.51
N CYS A 177 18.82 -13.10 -18.43
CA CYS A 177 17.92 -13.01 -19.58
C CYS A 177 18.04 -11.66 -20.30
N GLU A 178 18.04 -10.54 -19.56
CA GLU A 178 18.19 -9.20 -20.15
C GLU A 178 19.57 -9.01 -20.77
N LYS A 179 20.64 -9.44 -20.11
CA LYS A 179 22.00 -9.38 -20.65
C LYS A 179 22.13 -10.21 -21.93
N HIS A 180 21.59 -11.43 -21.92
CA HIS A 180 21.56 -12.29 -23.09
C HIS A 180 20.82 -11.60 -24.23
N PHE A 181 19.59 -11.14 -24.00
CA PHE A 181 18.78 -10.43 -25.01
C PHE A 181 19.52 -9.23 -25.61
N LYS A 182 20.11 -8.36 -24.78
CA LYS A 182 20.87 -7.19 -25.25
C LYS A 182 22.09 -7.57 -26.09
N SER A 183 22.75 -8.68 -25.76
CA SER A 183 23.93 -9.17 -26.49
C SER A 183 23.62 -9.92 -27.79
N THR A 184 22.43 -10.53 -27.90
CA THR A 184 22.12 -11.47 -28.99
C THR A 184 21.05 -10.99 -29.95
N VAL A 185 20.26 -9.98 -29.58
CA VAL A 185 19.27 -9.41 -30.48
C VAL A 185 19.95 -8.62 -31.60
N SER A 186 19.49 -8.84 -32.83
CA SER A 186 19.93 -8.08 -34.00
C SER A 186 18.73 -7.55 -34.78
N ARG A 187 18.99 -6.71 -35.78
CA ARG A 187 17.99 -6.29 -36.76
C ARG A 187 18.43 -6.76 -38.15
N ASP A 188 17.46 -7.22 -38.94
CA ASP A 188 17.69 -7.49 -40.35
C ASP A 188 17.74 -6.20 -41.19
N SER A 189 18.02 -6.34 -42.48
CA SER A 189 18.09 -5.21 -43.43
C SER A 189 16.77 -4.45 -43.61
N THR A 190 15.64 -5.04 -43.19
CA THR A 190 14.31 -4.40 -43.23
C THR A 190 13.96 -3.69 -41.92
N GLY A 191 14.83 -3.79 -40.91
CA GLY A 191 14.63 -3.23 -39.58
C GLY A 191 13.84 -4.14 -38.62
N ARG A 192 13.51 -5.38 -39.02
CA ARG A 192 12.85 -6.35 -38.12
C ARG A 192 13.86 -6.93 -37.15
N TYR A 193 13.41 -7.16 -35.92
CA TYR A 193 14.25 -7.78 -34.90
C TYR A 193 14.38 -9.29 -35.13
N THR A 194 15.58 -9.81 -34.95
CA THR A 194 15.91 -11.24 -34.99
C THR A 194 16.44 -11.66 -33.61
N VAL A 195 15.85 -12.71 -33.05
CA VAL A 195 16.20 -13.21 -31.70
C VAL A 195 16.54 -14.69 -31.72
N PRO A 196 17.59 -15.13 -31.00
CA PRO A 196 17.77 -16.55 -30.71
C PRO A 196 16.85 -17.01 -29.58
N LEU A 197 16.55 -18.31 -29.55
CA LEU A 197 15.72 -18.98 -28.54
C LEU A 197 16.54 -19.72 -27.47
N LYS A 198 17.85 -19.90 -27.68
CA LYS A 198 18.65 -20.94 -26.98
C LYS A 198 18.92 -20.68 -25.50
N SER A 199 18.54 -21.68 -24.70
CA SER A 199 19.30 -22.17 -23.55
C SER A 199 19.30 -23.71 -23.60
N SER A 200 20.40 -24.33 -24.08
CA SER A 200 20.62 -25.80 -24.10
C SER A 200 19.50 -26.67 -24.72
N PRO A 201 19.40 -26.74 -26.07
CA PRO A 201 18.45 -27.62 -26.77
C PRO A 201 18.62 -29.11 -26.46
N ASP A 202 19.81 -29.54 -26.04
CA ASP A 202 20.18 -30.94 -25.81
C ASP A 202 19.35 -31.65 -24.73
N THR A 203 18.56 -30.89 -23.96
CA THR A 203 17.66 -31.42 -22.93
C THR A 203 16.29 -31.86 -23.48
N LEU A 204 15.98 -31.50 -24.73
CA LEU A 204 14.74 -31.89 -25.39
C LEU A 204 14.82 -33.31 -25.95
N GLY A 205 13.76 -34.08 -25.77
CA GLY A 205 13.57 -35.38 -26.42
C GLY A 205 12.83 -35.25 -27.76
N ASP A 206 12.38 -36.40 -28.27
CA ASP A 206 11.57 -36.49 -29.48
C ASP A 206 10.14 -35.96 -29.24
N SER A 207 9.62 -35.18 -30.17
CA SER A 207 8.25 -34.63 -30.16
C SER A 207 7.45 -34.95 -31.43
N TYR A 208 8.05 -35.65 -32.38
CA TYR A 208 7.48 -35.95 -33.70
C TYR A 208 6.18 -36.75 -33.57
N LEU A 209 6.18 -37.86 -32.81
CA LEU A 209 5.00 -38.72 -32.68
C LEU A 209 3.80 -37.96 -32.10
N THR A 210 4.02 -37.04 -31.15
CA THR A 210 2.97 -36.21 -30.57
C THR A 210 2.39 -35.24 -31.60
N ALA A 211 3.25 -34.57 -32.36
CA ALA A 211 2.83 -33.68 -33.44
C ALA A 211 2.10 -34.45 -34.55
N HIS A 212 2.58 -35.64 -34.92
CA HIS A 212 1.97 -36.50 -35.94
C HIS A 212 0.54 -36.93 -35.56
N ARG A 213 0.33 -37.41 -34.33
CA ARG A 213 -1.02 -37.75 -33.83
C ARG A 213 -1.95 -36.54 -33.79
N CYS A 214 -1.42 -35.36 -33.48
CA CYS A 214 -2.17 -34.11 -33.52
C CYS A 214 -2.59 -33.77 -34.96
N LEU A 215 -1.70 -33.92 -35.94
CA LEU A 215 -2.00 -33.70 -37.36
C LEU A 215 -3.06 -34.69 -37.88
N GLN A 216 -2.96 -35.97 -37.54
CA GLN A 216 -3.98 -36.98 -37.90
C GLN A 216 -5.37 -36.63 -37.35
N SER A 217 -5.41 -36.16 -36.10
CA SER A 217 -6.67 -35.72 -35.46
C SER A 217 -7.22 -34.47 -36.15
N LEU A 218 -6.34 -33.54 -36.51
CA LEU A 218 -6.69 -32.35 -37.28
C LEU A 218 -7.24 -32.73 -38.66
N GLN A 219 -6.61 -33.65 -39.40
CA GLN A 219 -7.10 -34.15 -40.69
C GLN A 219 -8.52 -34.70 -40.60
N LYS A 220 -8.82 -35.52 -39.58
CA LYS A 220 -10.18 -36.04 -39.33
C LYS A 220 -11.20 -34.92 -39.08
N ARG A 221 -10.79 -33.82 -38.47
CA ARG A 221 -11.66 -32.64 -38.28
C ARG A 221 -11.84 -31.86 -39.58
N LEU A 222 -10.76 -31.67 -40.34
CA LEU A 222 -10.79 -31.00 -41.64
C LEU A 222 -11.67 -31.74 -42.66
N SER A 223 -11.80 -33.07 -42.56
CA SER A 223 -12.70 -33.83 -43.44
C SER A 223 -14.17 -33.78 -43.04
N ARG A 224 -14.48 -33.42 -41.79
CA ARG A 224 -15.86 -33.36 -41.26
C ARG A 224 -16.47 -31.96 -41.30
N ASP A 225 -15.64 -30.92 -41.33
CA ASP A 225 -16.06 -29.52 -41.27
C ASP A 225 -15.38 -28.70 -42.38
N ASP A 226 -16.11 -28.51 -43.48
CA ASP A 226 -15.63 -27.80 -44.67
C ASP A 226 -15.28 -26.34 -44.38
N ASN A 227 -16.04 -25.66 -43.51
CA ASN A 227 -15.79 -24.27 -43.17
C ASN A 227 -14.52 -24.13 -42.33
N TYR A 228 -14.35 -24.98 -41.32
CA TYR A 228 -13.12 -25.03 -40.53
C TYR A 228 -11.92 -25.38 -41.42
N ARG A 229 -12.08 -26.33 -42.37
CA ARG A 229 -11.04 -26.68 -43.35
C ARG A 229 -10.58 -25.48 -44.17
N ARG A 230 -11.54 -24.75 -44.75
CA ARG A 230 -11.27 -23.56 -45.57
C ARG A 230 -10.53 -22.50 -44.77
N LEU A 231 -11.02 -22.16 -43.57
CA LEU A 231 -10.41 -21.16 -42.71
C LEU A 231 -8.99 -21.56 -42.26
N TYR A 232 -8.77 -22.84 -41.98
CA TYR A 232 -7.45 -23.36 -41.61
C TYR A 232 -6.45 -23.28 -42.77
N HIS A 233 -6.86 -23.72 -43.97
CA HIS A 233 -6.02 -23.65 -45.17
C HIS A 233 -5.70 -22.21 -45.55
N GLN A 234 -6.66 -21.30 -45.41
CA GLN A 234 -6.44 -19.87 -45.62
C GLN A 234 -5.38 -19.33 -44.65
N PHE A 235 -5.49 -19.67 -43.36
CA PHE A 235 -4.48 -19.26 -42.37
C PHE A 235 -3.09 -19.79 -42.72
N MET A 236 -2.95 -21.09 -43.01
CA MET A 236 -1.64 -21.70 -43.30
C MET A 236 -1.03 -21.14 -44.60
N THR A 237 -1.86 -20.85 -45.60
CA THR A 237 -1.44 -20.22 -46.85
C THR A 237 -0.94 -18.81 -46.60
N GLU A 238 -1.72 -17.97 -45.91
CA GLU A 238 -1.31 -16.61 -45.53
C GLU A 238 -0.01 -16.63 -44.70
N TYR A 239 0.11 -17.57 -43.76
CA TYR A 239 1.29 -17.69 -42.89
C TYR A 239 2.55 -18.01 -43.70
N ARG A 240 2.44 -18.86 -44.72
CA ARG A 240 3.53 -19.16 -45.66
C ARG A 240 3.83 -17.99 -46.59
N ASP A 241 2.82 -17.37 -47.17
CA ASP A 241 2.98 -16.29 -48.16
C ASP A 241 3.60 -15.04 -47.52
N LEU A 242 3.36 -14.83 -46.22
CA LEU A 242 4.05 -13.81 -45.40
C LEU A 242 5.47 -14.22 -44.95
N ASN A 243 6.01 -15.34 -45.43
CA ASN A 243 7.29 -15.91 -45.04
C ASN A 243 7.44 -16.22 -43.54
N HIS A 244 6.32 -16.38 -42.81
CA HIS A 244 6.34 -16.78 -41.39
C HIS A 244 6.55 -18.28 -41.21
N MET A 245 6.41 -19.06 -42.27
CA MET A 245 6.83 -20.46 -42.32
C MET A 245 7.55 -20.79 -43.63
N LYS A 246 8.51 -21.71 -43.56
CA LYS A 246 9.28 -22.21 -44.72
C LYS A 246 9.32 -23.74 -44.69
N LYS A 247 9.33 -24.38 -45.87
CA LYS A 247 9.47 -25.84 -45.96
C LYS A 247 10.80 -26.24 -45.34
N ALA A 248 10.80 -27.23 -44.44
CA ALA A 248 12.00 -27.67 -43.78
C ALA A 248 12.88 -28.50 -44.73
N SER A 249 14.19 -28.25 -44.70
CA SER A 249 15.16 -29.11 -45.37
C SER A 249 15.27 -30.45 -44.63
N PRO A 250 15.64 -31.54 -45.33
CA PRO A 250 16.10 -32.76 -44.67
C PRO A 250 17.31 -32.42 -43.82
N VAL A 251 17.30 -32.75 -42.53
CA VAL A 251 18.37 -32.39 -41.59
C VAL A 251 19.22 -33.61 -41.29
N SER A 252 20.50 -33.38 -41.00
CA SER A 252 21.35 -34.42 -40.42
C SER A 252 20.79 -34.89 -39.08
N SER A 253 20.99 -36.17 -38.76
CA SER A 253 20.54 -36.80 -37.51
C SER A 253 21.13 -36.20 -36.23
N GLN A 254 22.06 -35.24 -36.34
CA GLN A 254 22.81 -34.66 -35.22
C GLN A 254 22.20 -33.36 -34.67
N GLN A 255 21.23 -32.74 -35.35
CA GLN A 255 20.59 -31.52 -34.84
C GLN A 255 19.32 -31.84 -34.06
N THR A 256 19.19 -31.25 -32.86
CA THR A 256 17.96 -31.35 -32.05
C THR A 256 16.78 -30.76 -32.82
N GLN A 257 15.71 -31.55 -32.93
CA GLN A 257 14.47 -31.16 -33.61
C GLN A 257 13.32 -31.15 -32.61
N TYR A 258 12.48 -30.12 -32.69
CA TYR A 258 11.28 -30.04 -31.88
C TYR A 258 10.05 -29.67 -32.73
N TYR A 259 9.07 -30.56 -32.73
CA TYR A 259 7.83 -30.47 -33.49
C TYR A 259 6.70 -29.98 -32.58
N LEU A 260 6.19 -28.80 -32.88
CA LEU A 260 5.07 -28.14 -32.22
C LEU A 260 3.75 -28.75 -32.73
N PRO A 261 2.96 -29.42 -31.86
CA PRO A 261 1.58 -29.76 -32.19
C PRO A 261 0.78 -28.48 -32.42
N HIS A 262 -0.18 -28.48 -33.35
CA HIS A 262 -0.97 -27.29 -33.62
C HIS A 262 -2.45 -27.57 -33.86
N HIS A 263 -3.28 -26.63 -33.44
CA HIS A 263 -4.73 -26.72 -33.57
C HIS A 263 -5.35 -25.34 -33.82
N GLY A 264 -6.56 -25.34 -34.39
CA GLY A 264 -7.28 -24.12 -34.74
C GLY A 264 -8.30 -23.78 -33.68
N VAL A 265 -8.33 -22.51 -33.28
CA VAL A 265 -9.33 -21.95 -32.37
C VAL A 265 -10.20 -20.99 -33.18
N LEU A 266 -11.51 -21.26 -33.19
CA LEU A 266 -12.49 -20.38 -33.80
C LEU A 266 -12.79 -19.23 -32.84
N LYS A 267 -12.84 -18.02 -33.40
CA LYS A 267 -13.29 -16.80 -32.70
C LYS A 267 -14.34 -16.13 -33.58
N PRO A 268 -15.62 -16.53 -33.48
CA PRO A 268 -16.68 -16.01 -34.35
C PRO A 268 -16.79 -14.49 -34.31
N ASP A 269 -16.58 -13.90 -33.13
CA ASP A 269 -16.71 -12.47 -32.85
C ASP A 269 -15.47 -11.65 -33.23
N SER A 270 -14.42 -12.29 -33.76
CA SER A 270 -13.19 -11.62 -34.18
C SER A 270 -13.40 -10.88 -35.49
N ALA A 271 -13.34 -9.55 -35.45
CA ALA A 271 -13.50 -8.69 -36.63
C ALA A 271 -12.45 -8.98 -37.73
N THR A 272 -11.23 -9.40 -37.36
CA THR A 272 -10.10 -9.54 -38.30
C THR A 272 -9.84 -10.98 -38.75
N THR A 273 -9.98 -11.97 -37.87
CA THR A 273 -9.65 -13.38 -38.19
C THR A 273 -10.57 -14.35 -37.45
N LYS A 274 -11.42 -15.07 -38.20
CA LYS A 274 -12.39 -16.04 -37.66
C LYS A 274 -11.74 -17.33 -37.11
N LEU A 275 -10.51 -17.64 -37.55
CA LEU A 275 -9.72 -18.79 -37.07
C LEU A 275 -8.26 -18.37 -36.80
N ARG A 276 -7.69 -18.84 -35.69
CA ARG A 276 -6.26 -18.70 -35.37
C ARG A 276 -5.65 -20.08 -35.11
N VAL A 277 -4.46 -20.34 -35.63
CA VAL A 277 -3.73 -21.59 -35.38
C VAL A 277 -2.72 -21.40 -34.24
N VAL A 278 -2.91 -22.17 -33.18
CA VAL A 278 -2.06 -22.20 -31.98
C VAL A 278 -0.98 -23.26 -32.17
N PHE A 279 0.30 -22.89 -31.97
CA PHE A 279 1.45 -23.80 -32.04
C PHE A 279 1.95 -24.14 -30.63
N ASN A 280 1.63 -25.32 -30.11
CA ASN A 280 1.77 -25.63 -28.69
C ASN A 280 3.24 -25.82 -28.25
N GLY A 281 3.86 -24.76 -27.72
CA GLY A 281 5.23 -24.78 -27.17
C GLY A 281 5.36 -25.43 -25.80
N SER A 282 4.27 -25.78 -25.12
CA SER A 282 4.29 -26.47 -23.82
C SER A 282 4.07 -27.97 -23.92
N SER A 283 4.05 -28.54 -25.13
CA SER A 283 3.92 -29.99 -25.29
C SER A 283 5.18 -30.69 -24.80
N ALA A 284 5.09 -31.60 -23.84
CA ALA A 284 6.26 -32.37 -23.43
C ALA A 284 6.78 -33.24 -24.60
N SER A 285 8.11 -33.26 -24.74
CA SER A 285 8.81 -34.25 -25.56
C SER A 285 9.00 -35.57 -24.78
N THR A 286 9.63 -36.58 -25.37
CA THR A 286 9.93 -37.85 -24.68
C THR A 286 10.81 -37.68 -23.45
N SER A 287 11.56 -36.57 -23.31
CA SER A 287 12.33 -36.25 -22.10
C SER A 287 11.49 -35.62 -20.97
N GLY A 288 10.21 -35.36 -21.22
CA GLY A 288 9.33 -34.62 -20.29
C GLY A 288 9.49 -33.10 -20.35
N ARG A 289 10.48 -32.57 -21.09
CA ARG A 289 10.70 -31.14 -21.29
C ARG A 289 10.02 -30.64 -22.57
N SER A 290 9.61 -29.37 -22.56
CA SER A 290 8.98 -28.68 -23.68
C SER A 290 9.84 -27.51 -24.17
N LEU A 291 9.53 -26.98 -25.36
CA LEU A 291 10.20 -25.79 -25.89
C LEU A 291 10.11 -24.60 -24.92
N ASN A 292 8.97 -24.44 -24.26
CA ASN A 292 8.77 -23.38 -23.27
C ASN A 292 9.66 -23.52 -22.03
N ASP A 293 10.15 -24.73 -21.70
CA ASP A 293 11.03 -24.97 -20.55
C ASP A 293 12.48 -24.55 -20.83
N ILE A 294 12.89 -24.55 -22.10
CA ILE A 294 14.24 -24.16 -22.51
C ILE A 294 14.33 -22.71 -22.99
N MET A 295 13.20 -22.01 -23.11
CA MET A 295 13.15 -20.60 -23.48
C MET A 295 13.45 -19.70 -22.27
N HIS A 296 14.45 -18.84 -22.40
CA HIS A 296 14.69 -17.77 -21.45
C HIS A 296 13.44 -16.88 -21.31
N THR A 297 12.89 -16.82 -20.10
CA THR A 297 11.75 -15.96 -19.79
C THR A 297 12.13 -15.03 -18.64
N ARG A 298 11.95 -13.72 -18.81
CA ARG A 298 11.87 -12.76 -17.69
C ARG A 298 10.47 -12.80 -17.07
N ALA A 299 10.28 -12.29 -15.84
CA ALA A 299 8.94 -11.99 -15.36
C ALA A 299 8.19 -11.02 -16.31
N LYS A 300 6.86 -11.05 -16.21
CA LYS A 300 5.94 -10.29 -17.08
C LYS A 300 6.32 -8.80 -17.07
N LEU A 301 6.67 -8.25 -18.23
CA LEU A 301 6.89 -6.81 -18.46
C LEU A 301 5.58 -5.98 -18.47
N HIS A 302 4.48 -6.51 -17.93
CA HIS A 302 3.24 -5.76 -17.85
C HIS A 302 3.39 -4.70 -16.77
N LEU A 303 3.19 -3.45 -17.17
CA LEU A 303 2.85 -2.39 -16.23
C LEU A 303 1.57 -2.81 -15.51
N ASP A 304 1.43 -2.47 -14.22
CA ASP A 304 0.18 -2.72 -13.52
C ASP A 304 -0.95 -2.02 -14.28
N VAL A 305 -2.05 -2.72 -14.49
CA VAL A 305 -3.20 -2.15 -15.21
C VAL A 305 -3.71 -0.91 -14.48
N THR A 306 -3.61 -0.90 -13.15
CA THR A 306 -3.93 0.24 -12.29
C THR A 306 -3.01 1.42 -12.59
N ASP A 307 -1.69 1.21 -12.66
CA ASP A 307 -0.72 2.26 -13.01
C ASP A 307 -1.00 2.84 -14.39
N VAL A 308 -1.27 1.97 -15.38
CA VAL A 308 -1.60 2.39 -16.74
C VAL A 308 -2.89 3.22 -16.75
N LEU A 309 -3.91 2.80 -16.00
CA LEU A 309 -5.19 3.50 -15.91
C LEU A 309 -5.08 4.84 -15.16
N LEU A 310 -4.22 4.94 -14.14
CA LEU A 310 -3.94 6.20 -13.44
C LEU A 310 -3.16 7.16 -14.34
N TRP A 311 -2.15 6.66 -15.03
CA TRP A 311 -1.35 7.43 -15.98
C TRP A 311 -2.21 7.97 -17.14
N ILE A 312 -3.06 7.13 -17.75
CA ILE A 312 -3.97 7.55 -18.83
C ILE A 312 -4.90 8.69 -18.38
N ARG A 313 -5.35 8.69 -17.12
CA ARG A 313 -6.25 9.73 -16.57
C ARG A 313 -5.60 11.12 -16.46
N GLN A 314 -4.27 11.21 -16.55
CA GLN A 314 -3.57 12.51 -16.58
C GLN A 314 -3.73 13.22 -17.93
N PHE A 315 -4.19 12.52 -18.97
CA PHE A 315 -4.31 13.07 -20.32
C PHE A 315 -5.78 13.27 -20.71
N ARG A 316 -6.08 14.43 -21.33
CA ARG A 316 -7.41 14.77 -21.83
C ARG A 316 -7.85 13.92 -23.04
N HIS A 317 -6.90 13.47 -23.83
CA HIS A 317 -7.13 12.72 -25.07
C HIS A 317 -6.21 11.51 -25.11
N LEU A 318 -6.77 10.35 -25.46
CA LEU A 318 -6.04 9.09 -25.61
C LEU A 318 -6.22 8.55 -27.03
N VAL A 319 -5.13 8.12 -27.65
CA VAL A 319 -5.15 7.38 -28.92
C VAL A 319 -4.70 5.95 -28.65
N ALA A 320 -5.55 4.99 -28.98
CA ALA A 320 -5.26 3.57 -28.86
C ALA A 320 -5.31 2.92 -30.25
N THR A 321 -4.35 2.04 -30.53
CA THR A 321 -4.29 1.26 -31.78
C THR A 321 -3.79 -0.16 -31.50
N ASP A 322 -4.22 -1.12 -32.31
CA ASP A 322 -3.77 -2.50 -32.24
C ASP A 322 -2.66 -2.76 -33.27
N ILE A 323 -1.55 -3.37 -32.83
CA ILE A 323 -0.47 -3.76 -33.72
C ILE A 323 -0.81 -5.14 -34.29
N THR A 324 -1.35 -5.14 -35.50
CA THR A 324 -1.72 -6.38 -36.18
C THR A 324 -0.53 -7.33 -36.27
N LYS A 325 -0.72 -8.58 -35.83
CA LYS A 325 0.29 -9.64 -35.88
C LYS A 325 1.61 -9.27 -35.18
N MET A 326 1.56 -8.51 -34.08
CA MET A 326 2.74 -8.00 -33.36
C MET A 326 3.86 -9.03 -33.18
N TYR A 327 3.57 -10.23 -32.66
CA TYR A 327 4.60 -11.26 -32.43
C TYR A 327 5.31 -11.71 -33.72
N ARG A 328 4.60 -11.69 -34.85
CA ARG A 328 5.15 -12.10 -36.16
C ARG A 328 6.06 -11.05 -36.79
N GLN A 329 6.17 -9.86 -36.18
CA GLN A 329 7.15 -8.84 -36.59
C GLN A 329 8.55 -9.14 -36.05
N ILE A 330 8.70 -10.19 -35.22
CA ILE A 330 9.96 -10.62 -34.63
C ILE A 330 10.37 -11.94 -35.29
N ASN A 331 11.51 -11.93 -35.97
CA ASN A 331 12.10 -13.10 -36.58
C ASN A 331 12.82 -13.96 -35.53
N VAL A 332 12.80 -15.27 -35.73
CA VAL A 332 13.61 -16.25 -35.00
C VAL A 332 14.88 -16.49 -35.80
N HIS A 333 16.03 -16.53 -35.14
CA HIS A 333 17.32 -16.82 -35.77
C HIS A 333 17.31 -18.19 -36.47
N GLU A 334 17.96 -18.31 -37.63
CA GLU A 334 17.87 -19.53 -38.47
C GLU A 334 18.39 -20.78 -37.75
N ASP A 335 19.42 -20.61 -36.91
CA ASP A 335 19.97 -21.67 -36.06
C ASP A 335 18.96 -22.30 -35.08
N ASP A 336 17.83 -21.64 -34.84
CA ASP A 336 16.77 -22.05 -33.92
C ASP A 336 15.49 -22.50 -34.61
N TRP A 337 15.42 -22.45 -35.95
CA TRP A 337 14.24 -22.89 -36.70
C TRP A 337 13.91 -24.37 -36.48
N ASN A 338 14.93 -25.20 -36.22
CA ASN A 338 14.72 -26.61 -35.90
C ASN A 338 13.97 -26.84 -34.58
N LEU A 339 13.95 -25.85 -33.69
CA LEU A 339 13.20 -25.89 -32.43
C LEU A 339 11.73 -25.48 -32.60
N GLN A 340 11.37 -24.91 -33.76
CA GLN A 340 10.01 -24.50 -34.10
C GLN A 340 9.53 -25.19 -35.38
N ARG A 341 9.58 -26.52 -35.42
CA ARG A 341 9.03 -27.30 -36.54
C ARG A 341 7.54 -27.55 -36.36
N ILE A 342 6.81 -27.68 -37.44
CA ILE A 342 5.43 -28.19 -37.47
C ILE A 342 5.29 -29.24 -38.57
N LEU A 343 4.28 -30.09 -38.47
CA LEU A 343 3.92 -31.04 -39.52
C LEU A 343 2.67 -30.53 -40.24
N TRP A 344 2.77 -30.35 -41.55
CA TRP A 344 1.64 -29.90 -42.36
C TRP A 344 1.60 -30.62 -43.70
N LEU A 345 0.45 -30.57 -44.37
CA LEU A 345 0.26 -31.22 -45.66
C LEU A 345 0.72 -30.32 -46.80
N ASP A 346 1.47 -30.88 -47.74
CA ASP A 346 1.80 -30.20 -48.98
C ASP A 346 0.63 -30.26 -50.00
N LYS A 347 0.86 -29.75 -51.21
CA LYS A 347 -0.16 -29.74 -52.28
C LYS A 347 -0.59 -31.14 -52.71
N LEU A 348 0.25 -32.15 -52.48
CA LEU A 348 -0.01 -33.55 -52.79
C LEU A 348 -0.59 -34.30 -51.57
N LEU A 349 -0.92 -33.59 -50.50
CA LEU A 349 -1.38 -34.13 -49.22
C LEU A 349 -0.35 -35.01 -48.50
N ASN A 350 0.94 -34.87 -48.84
CA ASN A 350 2.00 -35.54 -48.11
C ASN A 350 2.30 -34.77 -46.82
N GLU A 351 2.58 -35.51 -45.75
CA GLU A 351 3.08 -34.92 -44.52
C GLU A 351 4.50 -34.40 -44.69
N VAL A 352 4.69 -33.12 -44.42
CA VAL A 352 5.97 -32.44 -44.57
C VAL A 352 6.23 -31.54 -43.36
N ALA A 353 7.49 -31.47 -42.94
CA ALA A 353 7.93 -30.55 -41.91
C ALA A 353 8.10 -29.11 -42.45
N TYR A 354 7.69 -28.13 -41.65
CA TYR A 354 7.93 -26.71 -41.90
C TYR A 354 8.58 -26.05 -40.69
N TYR A 355 9.46 -25.08 -40.95
CA TYR A 355 9.98 -24.15 -39.94
C TYR A 355 9.02 -23.01 -39.73
N LEU A 356 8.82 -22.59 -38.48
CA LEU A 356 8.27 -21.28 -38.16
C LEU A 356 9.44 -20.31 -38.02
N THR A 357 9.41 -19.22 -38.78
CA THR A 357 10.52 -18.26 -38.89
C THR A 357 10.35 -17.03 -37.99
N THR A 358 9.20 -16.91 -37.33
CA THR A 358 8.83 -15.77 -36.49
C THR A 358 8.32 -16.23 -35.13
N VAL A 359 8.41 -15.35 -34.13
CA VAL A 359 7.89 -15.64 -32.78
C VAL A 359 6.38 -15.92 -32.82
N THR A 360 5.97 -17.02 -32.19
CA THR A 360 4.57 -17.43 -32.11
C THR A 360 3.99 -17.12 -30.74
N TYR A 361 2.72 -16.70 -30.70
CA TYR A 361 2.04 -16.22 -29.49
C TYR A 361 1.85 -17.29 -28.39
N SER A 362 2.11 -18.55 -28.70
CA SER A 362 1.97 -19.71 -27.82
C SER A 362 3.29 -20.11 -27.15
N THR A 363 4.35 -19.32 -27.36
CA THR A 363 5.64 -19.50 -26.70
C THR A 363 5.75 -18.60 -25.46
N LYS A 364 6.36 -19.12 -24.40
CA LYS A 364 6.48 -18.44 -23.11
C LYS A 364 7.23 -17.11 -23.22
N ALA A 365 8.20 -17.02 -24.15
CA ALA A 365 9.00 -15.82 -24.39
C ALA A 365 8.27 -14.73 -25.21
N ALA A 366 7.17 -15.04 -25.92
CA ALA A 366 6.54 -14.10 -26.85
C ALA A 366 6.13 -12.76 -26.21
N PRO A 367 5.46 -12.72 -25.04
CA PRO A 367 5.09 -11.46 -24.39
C PRO A 367 6.31 -10.63 -23.96
N PHE A 368 7.36 -11.29 -23.47
CA PHE A 368 8.61 -10.64 -23.06
C PHE A 368 9.29 -9.96 -24.26
N LEU A 369 9.48 -10.72 -25.35
CA LEU A 369 10.11 -10.22 -26.57
C LEU A 369 9.34 -9.03 -27.15
N ALA A 370 8.01 -9.16 -27.25
CA ALA A 370 7.13 -8.08 -27.68
C ALA A 370 7.22 -6.82 -26.80
N GLY A 371 7.27 -6.99 -25.48
CA GLY A 371 7.38 -5.87 -24.53
C GLY A 371 8.71 -5.14 -24.61
N MET A 372 9.83 -5.86 -24.77
CA MET A 372 11.15 -5.26 -24.90
C MET A 372 11.28 -4.38 -26.14
N PHE A 373 10.66 -4.77 -27.26
CA PHE A 373 10.70 -3.97 -28.50
C PHE A 373 9.80 -2.73 -28.45
N LYS A 374 8.71 -2.76 -27.66
CA LYS A 374 7.87 -1.58 -27.43
C LYS A 374 8.54 -0.50 -26.57
N ARG A 375 9.45 -0.88 -25.66
CA ARG A 375 10.12 0.07 -24.75
C ARG A 375 11.39 0.71 -25.34
N ASN A 376 11.93 0.16 -26.43
CA ASN A 376 13.14 0.66 -27.10
C ASN A 376 12.82 1.46 -28.38
N VAL A 377 11.55 1.86 -28.55
CA VAL A 377 11.05 2.90 -29.47
C VAL A 377 10.55 4.02 -28.58
#